data_AF-A0AAV6LHC0-F1
#
_entry.id   AF-A0AAV6LHC0-F1
#
_cell.length_a   1.000
_cell.length_b   1.000
_cell.length_c   1.000
_cell.angle_alpha   90.00
_cell.angle_beta   90.00
_cell.angle_gamma   90.00
#
_symmetry.space_group_name_H-M   'P 1'
#
loop_
_entity.id
_entity.type
_entity.pdbx_description
1 polymer ?
#
loop_
_entity_poly.entity_id
_entity_poly.type
_entity_poly.pdbx_seq_one_letter_code
_entity_poly.pdbx_strand_id
1 'polypeptide(L)'
;MCLRRERASKWEQVICPYGESRLENLYDLVKTWKVIPSSADIFEVDTDPSVCVDIGRRTCSCCWWQLNGFPCCHAVCAIKYSGKDLNLYVERYFHVESYRQVYSKPIYPVASLLKGDVVDCGTSILPPLSKKPPGRPKKKRIRSNGEKVREMKCGRCGKMGNHNKLTCKEDLRPGF
;
A
#
# COMPACT_ATOMS: atom_id res chain seq x y z
N MET A 1 16.36 -13.38 4.92
CA MET A 1 16.11 -12.45 6.05
C MET A 1 17.39 -11.72 6.46
N CYS A 2 18.53 -12.41 6.63
CA CYS A 2 19.88 -11.80 6.65
C CYS A 2 20.13 -10.85 5.47
N LEU A 3 19.65 -11.21 4.28
CA LEU A 3 19.75 -10.40 3.06
C LEU A 3 19.24 -8.95 3.22
N ARG A 4 18.23 -8.69 4.06
CA ARG A 4 17.74 -7.31 4.29
C ARG A 4 18.76 -6.47 5.05
N ARG A 5 19.38 -7.07 6.07
CA ARG A 5 20.45 -6.45 6.86
C ARG A 5 21.69 -6.19 6.01
N GLU A 6 22.12 -7.19 5.24
CA GLU A 6 23.26 -7.07 4.31
C GLU A 6 23.02 -6.01 3.24
N ARG A 7 21.82 -5.97 2.64
CA ARG A 7 21.47 -4.91 1.68
C ARG A 7 21.53 -3.53 2.33
N ALA A 8 20.88 -3.37 3.48
CA ALA A 8 20.84 -2.09 4.19
C ALA A 8 22.22 -1.63 4.68
N SER A 9 23.15 -2.55 4.96
CA SER A 9 24.52 -2.18 5.33
C SER A 9 25.25 -1.40 4.24
N LYS A 10 24.88 -1.60 2.97
CA LYS A 10 25.50 -0.96 1.81
C LYS A 10 24.87 0.39 1.42
N TRP A 11 23.75 0.78 2.04
CA TRP A 11 23.05 2.02 1.71
C TRP A 11 23.67 3.22 2.42
N GLU A 12 24.28 4.15 1.70
CA GLU A 12 24.89 5.37 2.28
C GLU A 12 23.92 6.55 2.35
N GLN A 13 22.76 6.38 1.74
CA GLN A 13 21.69 7.35 1.61
C GLN A 13 20.98 7.64 2.93
N VAL A 14 20.31 8.81 3.02
CA VAL A 14 19.49 9.17 4.18
C VAL A 14 18.21 8.33 4.22
N ILE A 15 17.51 8.26 3.08
CA ILE A 15 16.26 7.50 2.92
C ILE A 15 16.51 6.20 2.17
N CYS A 16 15.67 5.19 2.40
CA CYS A 16 15.82 3.89 1.75
C CYS A 16 15.65 4.02 0.23
N PRO A 17 16.29 3.15 -0.58
CA PRO A 17 16.22 3.23 -2.05
C PRO A 17 14.79 3.25 -2.62
N TYR A 18 13.85 2.57 -1.95
CA TYR A 18 12.43 2.64 -2.31
C TYR A 18 11.85 4.05 -2.17
N GLY A 19 12.21 4.76 -1.08
CA GLY A 19 11.81 6.13 -0.83
C GLY A 19 12.43 7.10 -1.84
N GLU A 20 13.73 6.94 -2.13
CA GLU A 20 14.43 7.76 -3.14
C GLU A 20 13.77 7.65 -4.51
N SER A 21 13.66 6.42 -5.02
CA SER A 21 13.04 6.16 -6.32
C SER A 21 11.60 6.71 -6.36
N ARG A 22 10.87 6.65 -5.25
CA ARG A 22 9.53 7.25 -5.17
C ARG A 22 9.56 8.78 -5.23
N LEU A 23 10.52 9.45 -4.56
CA LEU A 23 10.68 10.90 -4.66
C LEU A 23 11.07 11.33 -6.08
N GLU A 24 11.98 10.61 -6.72
CA GLU A 24 12.42 10.89 -8.10
C GLU A 24 11.26 10.80 -9.09
N ASN A 25 10.49 9.70 -9.04
CA ASN A 25 9.32 9.54 -9.91
C ASN A 25 8.26 10.63 -9.69
N LEU A 26 8.03 11.05 -8.44
CA LEU A 26 7.11 12.15 -8.14
C LEU A 26 7.66 13.48 -8.64
N TYR A 27 8.96 13.71 -8.51
CA TYR A 27 9.62 14.91 -8.99
C TYR A 27 9.51 15.05 -10.51
N ASP A 28 9.78 13.97 -11.25
CA ASP A 28 9.66 13.96 -12.70
C ASP A 28 8.21 14.20 -13.16
N LEU A 29 7.23 13.65 -12.43
CA LEU A 29 5.81 13.88 -12.70
C LEU A 29 5.39 15.35 -12.55
N VAL A 30 5.89 16.03 -11.51
CA VAL A 30 5.42 17.37 -11.10
C VAL A 30 6.31 18.51 -11.57
N LYS A 31 7.36 18.21 -12.34
CA LYS A 31 8.39 19.17 -12.75
C LYS A 31 7.84 20.40 -13.49
N THR A 32 6.72 20.24 -14.19
CA THR A 32 6.08 21.30 -14.98
C THR A 32 4.86 21.91 -14.30
N TRP A 33 4.51 21.44 -13.09
CA TRP A 33 3.35 21.94 -12.37
C TRP A 33 3.63 23.34 -11.83
N LYS A 34 2.60 24.19 -11.85
CA LYS A 34 2.70 25.56 -11.36
C LYS A 34 2.37 25.61 -9.87
N VAL A 35 3.15 26.39 -9.14
CA VAL A 35 3.00 26.61 -7.70
C VAL A 35 2.83 28.10 -7.45
N ILE A 36 1.86 28.46 -6.62
CA ILE A 36 1.55 29.82 -6.21
C ILE A 36 1.84 29.91 -4.70
N PRO A 37 2.88 30.65 -4.28
CA PRO A 37 3.17 30.80 -2.84
C PRO A 37 2.14 31.73 -2.19
N SER A 38 1.58 31.29 -1.06
CA SER A 38 0.73 32.12 -0.19
C SER A 38 1.50 32.66 1.01
N SER A 39 2.52 31.95 1.49
CA SER A 39 3.47 32.39 2.52
C SER A 39 4.81 31.62 2.38
N ALA A 40 5.71 31.76 3.35
CA ALA A 40 6.98 31.04 3.35
C ALA A 40 6.84 29.50 3.36
N ASP A 41 5.75 28.98 3.96
CA ASP A 41 5.52 27.54 4.10
C ASP A 41 4.20 27.06 3.48
N ILE A 42 3.35 27.98 2.99
CA ILE A 42 2.03 27.64 2.43
C ILE A 42 2.01 27.95 0.94
N PHE A 43 1.57 26.96 0.16
CA PHE A 43 1.57 26.97 -1.29
C PHE A 43 0.24 26.43 -1.82
N GLU A 44 -0.24 27.01 -2.91
CA GLU A 44 -1.28 26.44 -3.76
C GLU A 44 -0.61 25.80 -4.98
N VAL A 45 -0.96 24.55 -5.27
CA VAL A 45 -0.52 23.83 -6.47
C VAL A 45 -1.66 23.88 -7.49
N ASP A 46 -1.35 24.38 -8.68
CA ASP A 46 -2.29 24.62 -9.78
C ASP A 46 -2.64 23.30 -10.47
N THR A 47 -3.53 22.54 -9.84
CA THR A 47 -4.17 21.33 -10.34
C THR A 47 -5.68 21.54 -10.45
N ASP A 48 -6.40 20.58 -11.01
CA ASP A 48 -7.87 20.59 -11.02
C ASP A 48 -8.43 19.40 -10.20
N PRO A 49 -8.97 19.63 -8.99
CA PRO A 49 -9.05 20.91 -8.28
C PRO A 49 -7.70 21.38 -7.74
N SER A 50 -7.57 22.66 -7.40
CA SER A 50 -6.34 23.18 -6.81
C SER A 50 -6.11 22.61 -5.40
N VAL A 51 -4.85 22.45 -5.04
CA VAL A 51 -4.45 21.77 -3.80
C VAL A 51 -3.60 22.69 -2.95
N CYS A 52 -4.01 22.87 -1.69
CA CYS A 52 -3.25 23.63 -0.71
C CYS A 52 -2.27 22.71 0.03
N VAL A 53 -1.02 23.16 0.14
CA VAL A 53 0.07 22.47 0.82
C VAL A 53 0.68 23.41 1.86
N ASP A 54 0.77 22.93 3.10
CA ASP A 54 1.55 23.57 4.16
C ASP A 54 2.74 22.66 4.48
N ILE A 55 3.93 23.06 4.03
CA ILE A 55 5.15 22.27 4.23
C ILE A 55 5.63 22.36 5.68
N GLY A 56 5.38 23.47 6.38
CA GLY A 56 5.77 23.66 7.79
C GLY A 56 5.03 22.68 8.71
N ARG A 57 3.74 22.47 8.45
CA ARG A 57 2.90 21.49 9.16
C ARG A 57 2.93 20.09 8.54
N ARG A 58 3.59 19.91 7.40
CA ARG A 58 3.63 18.65 6.63
C ARG A 58 2.22 18.16 6.25
N THR A 59 1.38 19.08 5.78
CA THR A 59 -0.01 18.78 5.41
C THR A 59 -0.31 19.14 3.97
N CYS A 60 -1.19 18.37 3.35
CA CYS A 60 -1.69 18.61 2.01
C CYS A 60 -3.21 18.38 1.99
N SER A 61 -3.98 19.23 1.31
CA SER A 61 -5.45 19.10 1.26
C SER A 61 -5.91 17.80 0.58
N CYS A 62 -5.04 17.14 -0.20
CA CYS A 62 -5.30 15.79 -0.73
C CYS A 62 -5.21 14.66 0.32
N CYS A 63 -4.84 14.97 1.57
CA CYS A 63 -4.72 14.05 2.72
C CYS A 63 -3.70 12.90 2.59
N TRP A 64 -3.10 12.69 1.42
CA TRP A 64 -2.19 11.57 1.19
C TRP A 64 -1.01 11.62 2.16
N TRP A 65 -0.35 12.78 2.26
CA TRP A 65 0.86 12.95 3.09
C TRP A 65 0.59 12.60 4.55
N GLN A 66 -0.51 13.08 5.12
CA GLN A 66 -0.91 12.81 6.49
C GLN A 66 -1.20 11.33 6.72
N LEU A 67 -1.86 10.68 5.76
CA LEU A 67 -2.28 9.29 5.89
C LEU A 67 -1.12 8.29 5.82
N ASN A 68 -0.06 8.61 5.06
CA ASN A 68 1.03 7.65 4.89
C ASN A 68 2.44 8.25 4.98
N GLY A 69 2.59 9.36 5.72
CA GLY A 69 3.85 9.93 6.20
C GLY A 69 4.91 10.20 5.12
N PHE A 70 4.49 10.26 3.86
CA PHE A 70 5.35 10.47 2.71
C PHE A 70 4.77 11.60 1.85
N PRO A 71 5.58 12.58 1.42
CA PRO A 71 5.12 13.66 0.57
C PRO A 71 4.38 13.13 -0.67
N CYS A 72 3.18 13.66 -0.92
CA CYS A 72 2.45 13.40 -2.17
C CYS A 72 3.04 14.21 -3.33
N CYS A 73 2.54 14.02 -4.56
CA CYS A 73 2.97 14.81 -5.72
C CYS A 73 2.88 16.33 -5.48
N HIS A 74 1.76 16.82 -4.94
CA HIS A 74 1.59 18.25 -4.63
C HIS A 74 2.63 18.74 -3.60
N ALA A 75 2.88 17.95 -2.56
CA ALA A 75 3.87 18.28 -1.54
C ALA A 75 5.30 18.30 -2.08
N VAL A 76 5.67 17.31 -2.92
CA VAL A 76 6.97 17.29 -3.60
C VAL A 76 7.15 18.55 -4.45
N CYS A 77 6.12 18.96 -5.19
CA CYS A 77 6.12 20.17 -5.99
C CYS A 77 6.37 21.43 -5.13
N ALA A 78 5.60 21.60 -4.05
CA ALA A 78 5.72 22.74 -3.14
C ALA A 78 7.07 22.79 -2.40
N ILE A 79 7.56 21.66 -1.91
CA ILE A 79 8.87 21.59 -1.21
C ILE A 79 9.99 21.96 -2.18
N LYS A 80 9.96 21.44 -3.42
CA LYS A 80 10.96 21.79 -4.42
C LYS A 80 10.90 23.27 -4.82
N TYR A 81 9.70 23.83 -4.96
CA TYR A 81 9.53 25.26 -5.19
C TYR A 81 10.15 26.09 -4.05
N SER A 82 10.01 25.65 -2.79
CA SER A 82 10.62 26.32 -1.63
C SER A 82 12.15 26.19 -1.53
N GLY A 83 12.79 25.37 -2.39
CA GLY A 83 14.23 25.11 -2.36
C GLY A 83 14.73 24.25 -1.21
N LYS A 84 13.83 23.68 -0.39
CA LYS A 84 14.19 22.84 0.76
C LYS A 84 14.47 21.39 0.33
N ASP A 85 15.29 20.69 1.12
CA ASP A 85 15.60 19.28 0.87
C ASP A 85 14.39 18.38 1.16
N LEU A 86 13.96 17.60 0.15
CA LEU A 86 12.85 16.65 0.26
C LEU A 86 13.09 15.60 1.35
N ASN A 87 14.34 15.18 1.57
CA ASN A 87 14.65 14.11 2.54
C ASN A 87 14.22 14.49 3.97
N LEU A 88 14.20 15.79 4.28
CA LEU A 88 13.76 16.32 5.58
C LEU A 88 12.24 16.23 5.79
N TYR A 89 11.48 16.01 4.73
CA TYR A 89 10.01 15.97 4.75
C TYR A 89 9.45 14.54 4.68
N VAL A 90 10.32 13.54 4.66
CA VAL A 90 9.96 12.12 4.72
C VAL A 90 10.04 11.62 6.15
N GLU A 91 9.00 10.90 6.59
CA GLU A 91 8.94 10.37 7.95
C GLU A 91 10.02 9.31 8.22
N ARG A 92 10.47 9.22 9.49
CA ARG A 92 11.67 8.43 9.86
C ARG A 92 11.62 6.97 9.47
N TYR A 93 10.44 6.34 9.39
CA TYR A 93 10.35 4.93 9.04
C TYR A 93 10.79 4.60 7.61
N PHE A 94 10.94 5.59 6.73
CA PHE A 94 11.57 5.43 5.42
C PHE A 94 13.09 5.65 5.44
N HIS A 95 13.67 6.08 6.56
CA HIS A 95 15.11 6.36 6.68
C HIS A 95 15.90 5.05 6.74
N VAL A 96 17.08 5.05 6.12
CA VAL A 96 18.00 3.90 6.14
C VAL A 96 18.36 3.52 7.57
N GLU A 97 18.54 4.51 8.44
CA GLU A 97 18.83 4.30 9.85
C GLU A 97 17.73 3.48 10.53
N SER A 98 16.46 3.88 10.41
CA SER A 98 15.34 3.13 11.00
C SER A 98 15.23 1.72 10.42
N TYR A 99 15.46 1.54 9.12
CA TYR A 99 15.48 0.22 8.51
C TYR A 99 16.58 -0.67 9.10
N ARG A 100 17.80 -0.13 9.27
CA ARG A 100 18.93 -0.84 9.89
C ARG A 100 18.65 -1.22 11.34
N GLN A 101 18.03 -0.32 12.10
CA GLN A 101 17.66 -0.58 13.49
C GLN A 101 16.64 -1.72 13.59
N VAL A 102 15.59 -1.70 12.75
CA VAL A 102 14.56 -2.76 12.71
C VAL A 102 15.14 -4.13 12.38
N TYR A 103 16.08 -4.20 11.43
CA TYR A 103 16.72 -5.44 11.01
C TYR A 103 18.08 -5.70 11.67
N SER A 104 18.36 -5.03 12.80
CA SER A 104 19.62 -5.18 13.53
C SER A 104 19.73 -6.55 14.22
N LYS A 105 18.60 -7.15 14.60
CA LYS A 105 18.55 -8.46 15.25
C LYS A 105 18.06 -9.54 14.27
N PRO A 106 18.48 -10.80 14.44
CA PRO A 106 17.95 -11.90 13.64
C PRO A 106 16.45 -12.07 13.92
N ILE A 107 15.66 -12.23 12.87
CA ILE A 107 14.28 -12.72 12.98
C ILE A 107 14.37 -14.24 13.01
N TYR A 108 14.14 -14.82 14.19
CA TYR A 108 14.23 -16.26 14.38
C TYR A 108 13.12 -16.99 13.60
N PRO A 109 13.44 -18.10 12.93
CA PRO A 109 12.42 -18.94 12.32
C PRO A 109 11.50 -19.48 13.42
N VAL A 110 10.19 -19.44 13.18
CA VAL A 110 9.23 -20.15 14.02
C VAL A 110 9.36 -21.63 13.70
N ALA A 111 9.70 -22.45 14.70
CA ALA A 111 9.74 -23.89 14.54
C ALA A 111 8.35 -24.37 14.08
N SER A 112 8.31 -25.25 13.07
CA SER A 112 7.06 -25.83 12.62
C SER A 112 6.40 -26.57 13.78
N LEU A 113 5.16 -26.19 14.11
CA LEU A 113 4.34 -26.82 15.16
C LEU A 113 4.09 -28.32 14.92
N LEU A 114 4.51 -28.87 13.77
CA LEU A 114 4.55 -30.31 13.51
C LEU A 114 5.55 -31.07 14.39
N LYS A 115 6.43 -30.38 15.15
CA LYS A 115 7.46 -31.03 16.00
C LYS A 115 7.57 -30.46 17.43
N GLY A 116 6.63 -29.64 17.89
CA GLY A 116 6.59 -29.18 19.27
C GLY A 116 5.40 -29.80 19.98
N ASP A 117 5.62 -30.36 21.17
CA ASP A 117 4.59 -30.91 22.04
C ASP A 117 3.36 -30.00 22.09
N VAL A 118 2.18 -30.61 22.06
CA VAL A 118 0.91 -29.93 22.31
C VAL A 118 1.08 -29.17 23.61
N VAL A 119 1.29 -27.85 23.51
CA VAL A 119 1.12 -26.99 24.67
C VAL A 119 -0.35 -27.16 25.00
N ASP A 120 -0.64 -27.83 26.11
CA ASP A 120 -1.96 -27.79 26.73
C ASP A 120 -2.18 -26.35 27.18
N CYS A 121 -2.50 -25.49 26.21
CA CYS A 121 -3.16 -24.24 26.48
C CYS A 121 -4.56 -24.67 26.95
N GLY A 122 -4.69 -24.91 28.26
CA GLY A 122 -5.98 -25.05 28.96
C GLY A 122 -6.91 -23.83 28.81
N THR A 123 -6.58 -22.92 27.89
CA THR A 123 -7.43 -21.85 27.39
C THR A 123 -7.98 -22.27 26.03
N SER A 124 -9.17 -22.83 26.01
CA SER A 124 -9.94 -22.95 24.78
C SER A 124 -10.19 -21.53 24.25
N ILE A 125 -9.55 -21.16 23.13
CA ILE A 125 -9.83 -19.89 22.47
C ILE A 125 -11.20 -20.03 21.82
N LEU A 126 -12.22 -19.60 22.55
CA LEU A 126 -13.57 -19.54 22.01
C LEU A 126 -13.63 -18.42 20.95
N PRO A 127 -14.35 -18.63 19.83
CA PRO A 127 -14.57 -17.56 18.87
C PRO A 127 -15.24 -16.37 19.58
N PRO A 128 -14.96 -15.13 19.14
CA PRO A 128 -15.66 -13.97 19.68
C PRO A 128 -17.16 -14.19 19.55
N LEU A 129 -17.90 -13.85 20.62
CA LEU A 129 -19.36 -13.91 20.65
C LEU A 129 -19.95 -12.84 19.72
N SER A 130 -19.79 -13.00 18.41
CA SER A 130 -20.35 -12.13 17.40
C SER A 130 -21.76 -12.58 17.06
N LYS A 131 -22.74 -11.72 17.25
CA LYS A 131 -24.09 -11.93 16.70
C LYS A 131 -24.02 -11.73 15.19
N LYS A 132 -24.59 -12.66 14.42
CA LYS A 132 -24.80 -12.42 12.98
C LYS A 132 -25.70 -11.19 12.84
N PRO A 133 -25.32 -10.18 12.03
CA PRO A 133 -26.19 -9.03 11.81
C PRO A 133 -27.54 -9.51 11.25
N PRO A 134 -28.65 -8.86 11.64
CA PRO A 134 -29.97 -9.20 11.11
C PRO A 134 -29.96 -9.04 9.58
N GLY A 135 -30.50 -10.05 8.88
CA GLY A 135 -30.60 -10.05 7.43
C GLY A 135 -29.97 -11.27 6.75
N ARG A 136 -30.22 -11.37 5.44
CA ARG A 136 -29.73 -12.48 4.61
C ARG A 136 -28.22 -12.32 4.35
N PRO A 137 -27.39 -13.33 4.66
CA PRO A 137 -25.99 -13.32 4.25
C PRO A 137 -25.87 -13.11 2.73
N LYS A 138 -24.97 -12.22 2.31
CA LYS A 138 -24.72 -11.99 0.88
C LYS A 138 -24.18 -13.28 0.25
N LYS A 139 -24.77 -13.72 -0.85
CA LYS A 139 -24.27 -14.88 -1.63
C LYS A 139 -22.90 -14.61 -2.27
N LYS A 140 -22.57 -13.33 -2.54
CA LYS A 140 -21.32 -12.91 -3.17
C LYS A 140 -20.46 -12.15 -2.17
N ARG A 141 -19.18 -12.52 -2.08
CA ARG A 141 -18.15 -11.80 -1.30
C ARG A 141 -17.97 -10.38 -1.87
N ILE A 142 -17.80 -9.39 -0.99
CA ILE A 142 -17.39 -8.03 -1.37
C ILE A 142 -15.88 -8.05 -1.66
N ARG A 143 -15.47 -7.50 -2.79
CA ARG A 143 -14.07 -7.45 -3.21
C ARG A 143 -13.39 -6.22 -2.64
N SER A 144 -12.10 -6.36 -2.31
CA SER A 144 -11.25 -5.24 -1.91
C SER A 144 -10.80 -4.44 -3.13
N ASN A 145 -10.39 -3.19 -2.92
CA ASN A 145 -9.89 -2.34 -4.01
C ASN A 145 -8.65 -2.99 -4.66
N GLY A 146 -8.67 -3.15 -5.99
CA GLY A 146 -7.59 -3.81 -6.75
C GLY A 146 -7.74 -5.33 -6.97
N GLU A 147 -8.72 -6.00 -6.37
CA GLU A 147 -8.96 -7.42 -6.62
C GLU A 147 -9.61 -7.68 -8.00
N LYS A 148 -8.84 -8.22 -8.95
CA LYS A 148 -9.33 -8.59 -10.29
C LYS A 148 -10.25 -9.81 -10.28
N VAL A 149 -11.30 -9.81 -11.10
CA VAL A 149 -12.15 -11.00 -11.27
C VAL A 149 -11.36 -12.03 -12.07
N ARG A 150 -11.15 -13.22 -11.50
CA ARG A 150 -10.57 -14.33 -12.25
C ARG A 150 -11.65 -14.85 -13.19
N GLU A 151 -11.43 -14.67 -14.48
CA GLU A 151 -12.24 -15.35 -15.48
C GLU A 151 -11.91 -16.83 -15.46
N MET A 152 -12.93 -17.66 -15.60
CA MET A 152 -12.81 -19.11 -15.67
C MET A 152 -13.35 -19.60 -17.00
N LYS A 153 -12.73 -20.66 -17.54
CA LYS A 153 -13.22 -21.31 -18.76
C LYS A 153 -14.42 -22.17 -18.42
N CYS A 154 -15.56 -21.90 -19.05
CA CYS A 154 -16.75 -22.70 -18.84
C CYS A 154 -16.62 -24.06 -19.52
N GLY A 155 -16.77 -25.15 -18.77
CA GLY A 155 -16.73 -26.52 -19.30
C GLY A 155 -17.91 -26.91 -20.20
N ARG A 156 -18.95 -26.07 -20.35
CA ARG A 156 -20.07 -26.29 -21.29
C ARG A 156 -19.84 -25.58 -22.63
N CYS A 157 -19.70 -24.25 -22.60
CA CYS A 157 -19.60 -23.45 -23.82
C CYS A 157 -18.15 -23.20 -24.28
N GLY A 158 -17.16 -23.54 -23.45
CA GLY A 158 -15.74 -23.34 -23.73
C GLY A 158 -15.26 -21.89 -23.67
N LYS A 159 -16.16 -20.92 -23.45
CA LYS A 159 -15.86 -19.48 -23.38
C LYS A 159 -15.23 -19.12 -22.03
N MET A 160 -14.35 -18.13 -22.05
CA MET A 160 -13.78 -17.51 -20.85
C MET A 160 -14.78 -16.50 -20.27
N GLY A 161 -15.00 -16.50 -18.95
CA GLY A 161 -15.87 -15.52 -18.32
C GLY A 161 -16.15 -15.81 -16.85
N ASN A 162 -17.19 -15.18 -16.30
CA ASN A 162 -17.52 -15.24 -14.87
C ASN A 162 -18.59 -16.29 -14.53
N HIS A 163 -18.68 -17.36 -15.32
CA HIS A 163 -19.66 -18.43 -15.15
C HIS A 163 -18.99 -19.80 -15.33
N ASN A 164 -19.51 -20.81 -14.62
CA ASN A 164 -19.08 -22.19 -14.74
C ASN A 164 -20.14 -23.04 -15.49
N LYS A 165 -19.86 -24.33 -15.68
CA LYS A 165 -20.76 -25.30 -16.34
C LYS A 165 -22.17 -25.33 -15.72
N LEU A 166 -22.29 -25.13 -14.40
CA LEU A 166 -23.56 -25.15 -13.66
C LEU A 166 -24.39 -23.89 -13.88
N THR A 167 -23.75 -22.75 -14.10
CA THR A 167 -24.40 -21.45 -14.31
C THR A 167 -24.46 -21.03 -15.78
N CYS A 168 -24.05 -21.91 -16.69
CA CYS A 168 -24.01 -21.65 -18.12
C CYS A 168 -25.42 -21.65 -18.70
N LYS A 169 -25.80 -20.56 -19.38
CA LYS A 169 -27.10 -20.42 -20.07
C LYS A 169 -27.10 -20.94 -21.51
N GLU A 170 -25.92 -21.19 -22.06
CA GLU A 170 -25.78 -21.79 -23.39
C GLU A 170 -26.26 -23.25 -23.33
N ASP A 171 -26.92 -23.67 -24.40
CA ASP A 171 -27.39 -25.04 -24.58
C ASP A 171 -26.21 -26.02 -24.58
N LEU A 172 -26.48 -27.27 -24.19
CA LEU A 172 -25.50 -28.33 -24.32
C LEU A 172 -25.20 -28.48 -25.81
N ARG A 173 -23.92 -28.31 -26.19
CA ARG A 173 -23.50 -28.65 -27.54
C ARG A 173 -23.91 -30.11 -27.79
N PRO A 174 -24.66 -30.42 -28.86
CA PRO A 174 -24.90 -31.80 -29.26
C PRO A 174 -23.53 -32.44 -29.46
N GLY A 175 -23.24 -33.47 -28.67
CA GLY A 175 -21.98 -34.20 -28.76
C GLY A 175 -21.93 -35.02 -30.05
N PHE A 176 -20.72 -35.14 -30.60
CA PHE A 176 -20.31 -36.34 -31.33
C PHE A 176 -20.29 -37.53 -30.38
#